data_AF-A0A9D2SQH0-F1
#
_entry.id   AF-A0A9D2SQH0-F1
#
_cell.length_a   1.000
_cell.length_b   1.000
_cell.length_c   1.000
_cell.angle_alpha   90.00
_cell.angle_beta   90.00
_cell.angle_gamma   90.00
#
_symmetry.space_group_name_H-M   'P 1'
#
loop_
_entity.id
_entity.type
_entity.pdbx_description
1 polymer ?
#
loop_
_entity_poly.entity_id
_entity_poly.type
_entity_poly.pdbx_seq_one_letter_code
_entity_poly.pdbx_strand_id
1 'polypeptide(L)'
;MGEFVELINDIRKDKEEFYRLIDKFEPLIRKYTKKLYKDDKEDVREEFLLALWESVQGMEYYKSDAEIVKYINNAVWRKFLELYRASRKQHDLDSGEGAEENPQNLIYEEKEYGKMLFRQDIELFINKFTGMKKTIFRLIMEENLSDAEIAARLHKSRQYIHRMRKYLYDELREYIKS
;
A
#
# COMPACT_ATOMS: atom_id res chain seq x y z
N MET A 1 6.73 -21.96 3.40
CA MET A 1 7.14 -20.81 4.23
C MET A 1 6.59 -19.57 3.49
N GLY A 2 6.80 -18.32 3.93
CA GLY A 2 6.28 -17.18 3.19
C GLY A 2 6.98 -17.02 1.83
N GLU A 3 6.29 -16.57 0.78
CA GLU A 3 6.86 -16.44 -0.57
C GLU A 3 8.05 -15.48 -0.59
N PHE A 4 7.93 -14.34 0.10
CA PHE A 4 9.01 -13.36 0.20
C PHE A 4 10.12 -13.82 1.15
N VAL A 5 9.78 -14.53 2.22
CA VAL A 5 10.76 -15.16 3.12
C VAL A 5 11.66 -16.12 2.35
N GLU A 6 11.08 -16.98 1.52
CA GLU A 6 11.84 -17.90 0.67
C GLU A 6 12.71 -17.14 -0.34
N LEU A 7 12.12 -16.15 -1.03
CA LEU A 7 12.84 -15.32 -1.99
C LEU A 7 14.06 -14.59 -1.39
N ILE A 8 13.93 -13.96 -0.22
CA ILE A 8 15.08 -13.27 0.42
C ILE A 8 16.18 -14.26 0.81
N ASN A 9 15.82 -15.47 1.25
CA ASN A 9 16.78 -16.50 1.57
C ASN A 9 17.50 -17.02 0.32
N ASP A 10 16.79 -17.15 -0.80
CA ASP A 10 17.37 -17.54 -2.08
C ASP A 10 18.38 -16.48 -2.55
N ILE A 11 18.02 -15.19 -2.52
CA ILE A 11 18.91 -14.08 -2.91
C ILE A 11 20.20 -14.01 -2.09
N ARG A 12 20.14 -14.40 -0.81
CA ARG A 12 21.33 -14.45 0.06
C ARG A 12 22.29 -15.58 -0.29
N LYS A 13 21.76 -16.68 -0.80
CA LYS A 13 22.56 -17.84 -1.23
C LYS A 13 23.09 -17.62 -2.64
N ASP A 14 22.22 -17.12 -3.52
CA ASP A 14 22.51 -16.85 -4.92
C ASP A 14 22.04 -15.45 -5.28
N LYS A 15 23.00 -14.56 -5.54
CA LYS A 15 22.73 -13.16 -5.86
C LYS A 15 21.98 -13.02 -7.19
N GLU A 16 22.09 -14.00 -8.08
CA GLU A 16 21.38 -13.98 -9.36
C GLU A 16 19.87 -13.98 -9.15
N GLU A 17 19.36 -14.56 -8.06
CA GLU A 17 17.91 -14.59 -7.76
C GLU A 17 17.31 -13.20 -7.50
N PHE A 18 18.13 -12.14 -7.43
CA PHE A 18 17.67 -10.77 -7.24
C PHE A 18 16.69 -10.30 -8.33
N TYR A 19 16.79 -10.79 -9.56
CA TYR A 19 15.85 -10.42 -10.64
C TYR A 19 14.39 -10.70 -10.26
N ARG A 20 14.12 -11.79 -9.50
CA ARG A 20 12.77 -12.15 -9.05
C ARG A 20 12.19 -11.11 -8.10
N LEU A 21 13.05 -10.48 -7.30
CA LEU A 21 12.63 -9.37 -6.44
C LEU A 21 12.38 -8.11 -7.26
N ILE A 22 13.24 -7.83 -8.23
CA ILE A 22 13.05 -6.71 -9.16
C ILE A 22 11.68 -6.84 -9.85
N ASP A 23 11.35 -8.00 -10.43
CA ASP A 23 10.08 -8.22 -11.11
C ASP A 23 8.87 -7.97 -10.21
N LYS A 24 8.93 -8.39 -8.93
CA LYS A 24 7.86 -8.16 -7.95
C LYS A 24 7.71 -6.69 -7.56
N PHE A 25 8.80 -5.92 -7.53
CA PHE A 25 8.79 -4.51 -7.12
C PHE A 25 8.82 -3.52 -8.30
N GLU A 26 8.96 -3.97 -9.53
CA GLU A 26 8.97 -3.15 -10.76
C GLU A 26 7.75 -2.21 -10.86
N PRO A 27 6.51 -2.61 -10.52
CA PRO A 27 5.38 -1.69 -10.52
C PRO A 27 5.58 -0.47 -9.60
N LEU A 28 6.23 -0.67 -8.45
CA LEU A 28 6.51 0.38 -7.47
C LEU A 28 7.65 1.29 -7.95
N ILE A 29 8.72 0.71 -8.49
CA ILE A 29 9.85 1.45 -9.07
C ILE A 29 9.34 2.35 -10.20
N ARG A 30 8.55 1.79 -11.12
CA ARG A 30 7.96 2.54 -12.23
C ARG A 30 7.03 3.65 -11.76
N LYS A 31 6.26 3.43 -10.70
CA LYS A 31 5.38 4.44 -10.09
C LYS A 31 6.21 5.64 -9.60
N TYR A 32 7.28 5.43 -8.85
CA TYR A 32 8.08 6.53 -8.30
C TYR A 32 9.01 7.18 -9.31
N THR A 33 9.56 6.41 -10.26
CA THR A 33 10.35 6.95 -11.38
C THR A 33 9.53 7.97 -12.17
N LYS A 34 8.25 7.69 -12.46
CA LYS A 34 7.35 8.63 -13.17
C LYS A 34 7.02 9.91 -12.40
N LYS A 35 7.22 9.94 -11.08
CA LYS A 35 6.94 11.10 -10.22
C LYS A 35 8.14 12.05 -10.08
N LEU A 36 9.32 11.64 -10.53
CA LEU A 36 10.53 12.45 -10.48
C LEU A 36 10.65 13.28 -11.76
N TYR A 37 11.09 14.53 -11.63
CA TYR A 37 11.21 15.49 -12.74
C TYR A 37 12.43 15.25 -13.66
N LYS A 38 13.21 14.18 -13.43
CA LYS A 38 14.46 13.92 -14.15
C LYS A 38 14.24 13.32 -15.54
N ASP A 39 15.07 13.76 -16.49
CA ASP A 39 15.10 13.31 -17.88
C ASP A 39 15.73 11.92 -18.07
N ASP A 40 16.62 11.49 -17.16
CA ASP A 40 17.22 10.15 -17.23
C ASP A 40 16.50 9.15 -16.32
N LYS A 41 15.49 8.48 -16.90
CA LYS A 41 14.70 7.46 -16.22
C LYS A 41 15.49 6.18 -15.98
N GLU A 42 16.58 5.94 -16.71
CA GLU A 42 17.42 4.77 -16.52
C GLU A 42 18.26 4.95 -15.25
N ASP A 43 18.93 6.09 -15.10
CA ASP A 43 19.69 6.43 -13.89
C ASP A 43 18.83 6.37 -12.62
N VAL A 44 17.62 6.93 -12.68
CA VAL A 44 16.67 6.90 -11.57
C VAL A 44 16.26 5.47 -11.23
N ARG A 45 16.06 4.62 -12.25
CA ARG A 45 15.72 3.22 -12.04
C ARG A 45 16.88 2.49 -11.37
N GLU A 46 18.11 2.71 -11.79
CA GLU A 46 19.31 2.10 -11.19
C GLU A 46 19.45 2.45 -9.70
N GLU A 47 19.20 3.71 -9.33
CA GLU A 47 19.16 4.15 -7.93
C GLU A 47 18.12 3.39 -7.09
N PHE A 48 16.95 3.09 -7.65
CA PHE A 48 15.94 2.27 -6.98
C PHE A 48 16.36 0.79 -6.86
N LEU A 49 17.01 0.24 -7.89
CA LEU A 49 17.54 -1.13 -7.84
C LEU A 49 18.65 -1.26 -6.79
N LEU A 50 19.52 -0.25 -6.67
CA LEU A 50 20.53 -0.18 -5.63
C LEU A 50 19.89 -0.14 -4.24
N ALA A 51 18.87 0.71 -4.03
CA ALA A 51 18.15 0.77 -2.75
C ALA A 51 17.46 -0.57 -2.40
N LEU A 52 16.91 -1.27 -3.40
CA LEU A 52 16.38 -2.62 -3.22
C LEU A 52 17.48 -3.59 -2.78
N TRP A 53 18.60 -3.61 -3.49
CA TRP A 53 19.74 -4.48 -3.18
C TRP A 53 20.25 -4.26 -1.76
N GLU A 54 20.54 -3.01 -1.40
CA GLU A 54 20.98 -2.62 -0.07
C GLU A 54 19.98 -3.02 1.01
N SER A 55 18.67 -2.86 0.75
CA SER A 55 17.64 -3.25 1.70
C SER A 55 17.63 -4.76 1.97
N VAL A 56 17.88 -5.59 0.96
CA VAL A 56 17.95 -7.06 1.11
C VAL A 56 19.18 -7.48 1.90
N GLN A 57 20.33 -6.87 1.61
CA GLN A 57 21.59 -7.16 2.29
C GLN A 57 21.61 -6.67 3.74
N GLY A 58 21.02 -5.49 4.00
CA GLY A 58 20.98 -4.87 5.34
C GLY A 58 19.87 -5.39 6.26
N MET A 59 18.96 -6.23 5.75
CA MET A 59 17.89 -6.82 6.56
C MET A 59 18.49 -7.93 7.43
N GLU A 60 18.47 -7.83 8.76
CA GLU A 60 19.04 -8.91 9.59
C GLU A 60 17.98 -9.93 10.03
N TYR A 61 16.77 -9.47 10.34
CA TYR A 61 15.69 -10.29 10.90
C TYR A 61 14.34 -9.96 10.26
N TYR A 62 13.59 -11.01 9.94
CA TYR A 62 12.23 -10.92 9.43
C TYR A 62 11.46 -12.20 9.80
N LYS A 63 10.20 -12.05 10.19
CA LYS A 63 9.34 -13.15 10.67
C LYS A 63 8.22 -13.48 9.69
N SER A 64 7.92 -12.57 8.75
CA SER A 64 6.84 -12.74 7.78
C SER A 64 7.07 -11.94 6.50
N ASP A 65 6.38 -12.35 5.43
CA ASP A 65 6.36 -11.62 4.16
C ASP A 65 5.92 -10.16 4.33
N ALA A 66 4.96 -9.89 5.21
CA ALA A 66 4.47 -8.54 5.46
C ALA A 66 5.57 -7.61 6.01
N GLU A 67 6.45 -8.13 6.88
CA GLU A 67 7.58 -7.37 7.40
C GLU A 67 8.61 -7.08 6.31
N ILE A 68 8.91 -8.07 5.47
CA ILE A 68 9.83 -7.93 4.33
C ILE A 68 9.30 -6.87 3.36
N VAL A 69 8.06 -7.01 2.90
CA VAL A 69 7.44 -6.08 1.95
C VAL A 69 7.39 -4.67 2.53
N LYS A 70 7.03 -4.52 3.82
CA LYS A 70 7.04 -3.22 4.48
C LYS A 70 8.43 -2.59 4.53
N TYR A 71 9.45 -3.38 4.84
CA TYR A 71 10.83 -2.90 4.92
C TYR A 71 11.34 -2.42 3.54
N ILE A 72 11.12 -3.23 2.50
CA ILE A 72 11.51 -2.90 1.13
C ILE A 72 10.76 -1.68 0.62
N ASN A 73 9.44 -1.60 0.85
CA ASN A 73 8.64 -0.42 0.50
C ASN A 73 9.19 0.85 1.14
N ASN A 74 9.61 0.78 2.42
CA ASN A 74 10.21 1.92 3.09
C ASN A 74 11.57 2.31 2.49
N ALA A 75 12.38 1.36 2.05
CA ALA A 75 13.67 1.64 1.40
C ALA A 75 13.46 2.37 0.06
N VAL A 76 12.56 1.85 -0.79
CA VAL A 76 12.19 2.47 -2.06
C VAL A 76 11.61 3.87 -1.84
N TRP A 77 10.71 4.02 -0.87
CA TRP A 77 10.13 5.33 -0.51
C TRP A 77 11.19 6.34 -0.05
N ARG A 78 12.14 5.92 0.79
CA ARG A 78 13.24 6.78 1.25
C ARG A 78 14.12 7.24 0.10
N LYS A 79 14.48 6.32 -0.82
CA LYS A 79 15.24 6.66 -2.02
C LYS A 79 14.45 7.61 -2.93
N PHE A 80 13.15 7.40 -3.10
CA PHE A 80 12.29 8.34 -3.83
C PHE A 80 12.34 9.75 -3.23
N LEU A 81 12.21 9.87 -1.90
CA LEU A 81 12.29 11.19 -1.23
C LEU A 81 13.66 11.86 -1.39
N GLU A 82 14.74 11.08 -1.33
CA GLU A 82 16.10 11.55 -1.57
C GLU A 82 16.25 12.12 -2.99
N LEU A 83 15.88 11.33 -4.00
CA LEU A 83 15.94 11.72 -5.40
C LEU A 83 15.00 12.90 -5.72
N TYR A 84 13.82 12.94 -5.10
CA TYR A 84 12.86 14.03 -5.25
C TYR A 84 13.45 15.36 -4.76
N ARG A 85 14.08 15.36 -3.58
CA ARG A 85 14.76 16.54 -3.03
C ARG A 85 15.93 16.98 -3.89
N ALA A 86 16.72 16.03 -4.41
CA ALA A 86 17.85 16.33 -5.28
C ALA A 86 17.39 16.91 -6.63
N SER A 87 16.40 16.28 -7.26
CA SER A 87 15.78 16.73 -8.52
C SER A 87 15.19 18.13 -8.38
N ARG A 88 14.55 18.41 -7.23
CA ARG A 88 13.99 19.71 -6.94
C ARG A 88 15.05 20.78 -6.68
N LYS A 89 16.12 20.45 -5.97
CA LYS A 89 17.22 21.41 -5.75
C LYS A 89 17.84 21.85 -7.09
N GLN A 90 17.96 20.94 -8.05
CA GLN A 90 18.36 21.28 -9.42
C GLN A 90 17.30 22.15 -10.11
N HIS A 91 16.02 21.74 -10.07
CA HIS A 91 14.94 22.49 -10.71
C HIS A 91 14.72 23.91 -10.14
N ASP A 92 14.80 24.10 -8.82
CA ASP A 92 14.64 25.40 -8.15
C ASP A 92 15.84 26.33 -8.46
N LEU A 93 17.04 25.77 -8.65
CA LEU A 93 18.21 26.51 -9.15
C LEU A 93 18.04 26.94 -10.60
N ASP A 94 17.44 26.09 -11.44
CA ASP A 94 17.28 26.32 -12.88
C ASP A 94 16.06 27.21 -13.21
N SER A 95 15.00 27.18 -12.39
CA SER A 95 13.69 27.80 -12.69
C SER A 95 13.41 29.10 -11.92
N GLY A 96 14.17 29.43 -10.88
CA GLY A 96 13.99 30.66 -10.09
C GLY A 96 12.68 30.76 -9.30
N GLU A 97 11.82 29.73 -9.32
CA GLU A 97 10.53 29.69 -8.63
C GLU A 97 10.60 28.77 -7.40
N GLY A 98 10.39 29.35 -6.21
CA GLY A 98 10.32 28.62 -4.95
C GLY A 98 8.89 28.32 -4.54
N ALA A 99 8.29 27.24 -5.04
CA ALA A 99 6.99 26.76 -4.58
C ALA A 99 7.15 25.54 -3.66
N GLU A 100 7.03 25.72 -2.34
CA GLU A 100 7.23 24.70 -1.30
C GLU A 100 6.21 23.54 -1.31
N GLU A 101 6.37 22.54 -2.18
CA GLU A 101 5.74 21.24 -1.94
C GLU A 101 6.52 20.43 -0.88
N ASN A 102 6.02 20.45 0.35
CA ASN A 102 6.59 19.76 1.50
C ASN A 102 6.48 18.22 1.33
N PRO A 103 7.53 17.42 1.61
CA PRO A 103 7.44 15.95 1.65
C PRO A 103 6.28 15.38 2.50
N GLN A 104 5.82 16.13 3.51
CA GLN A 104 4.61 15.79 4.28
C GLN A 104 3.33 15.84 3.43
N ASN A 105 3.24 16.73 2.45
CA ASN A 105 2.13 16.79 1.51
C ASN A 105 2.12 15.56 0.60
N LEU A 106 3.29 15.08 0.13
CA LEU A 106 3.39 13.83 -0.64
C LEU A 106 2.97 12.60 0.17
N ILE A 107 3.38 12.51 1.45
CA ILE A 107 2.94 11.45 2.37
C ILE A 107 1.42 11.52 2.60
N TYR A 108 0.90 12.73 2.75
CA TYR A 108 -0.53 12.98 2.93
C TYR A 108 -1.31 12.55 1.69
N GLU A 109 -0.90 12.98 0.49
CA GLU A 109 -1.51 12.60 -0.78
C GLU A 109 -1.47 11.09 -1.02
N GLU A 110 -0.36 10.41 -0.73
CA GLU A 110 -0.27 8.97 -0.91
C GLU A 110 -1.19 8.21 0.09
N LYS A 111 -1.30 8.69 1.32
CA LYS A 111 -2.25 8.15 2.30
C LYS A 111 -3.70 8.42 1.89
N GLU A 112 -4.02 9.61 1.43
CA GLU A 112 -5.37 9.97 1.00
C GLU A 112 -5.76 9.19 -0.26
N TYR A 113 -4.84 9.02 -1.21
CA TYR A 113 -5.07 8.20 -2.39
C TYR A 113 -5.27 6.72 -2.03
N GLY A 114 -4.45 6.18 -1.11
CA GLY A 114 -4.65 4.82 -0.60
C GLY A 114 -6.00 4.64 0.11
N LYS A 115 -6.44 5.61 0.90
CA LYS A 115 -7.77 5.61 1.53
C LYS A 115 -8.89 5.72 0.49
N MET A 116 -8.71 6.52 -0.56
CA MET A 116 -9.68 6.68 -1.64
C MET A 116 -9.85 5.38 -2.44
N LEU A 117 -8.76 4.73 -2.83
CA LEU A 117 -8.77 3.42 -3.47
C LEU A 117 -9.45 2.37 -2.58
N PHE A 118 -9.06 2.31 -1.30
CA PHE A 118 -9.69 1.40 -0.35
C PHE A 118 -11.20 1.63 -0.22
N ARG A 119 -11.65 2.89 -0.17
CA ARG A 119 -13.09 3.22 -0.18
C ARG A 119 -13.77 2.76 -1.46
N GLN A 120 -13.12 2.92 -2.60
CA GLN A 120 -13.66 2.51 -3.89
C GLN A 120 -13.79 0.98 -3.99
N ASP A 121 -12.79 0.23 -3.52
CA ASP A 121 -12.82 -1.23 -3.46
C ASP A 121 -13.92 -1.74 -2.51
N ILE A 122 -14.07 -1.09 -1.36
CA ILE A 122 -15.13 -1.40 -0.41
C ILE A 122 -16.51 -1.08 -1.01
N GLU A 123 -16.68 0.01 -1.74
CA GLU A 123 -17.93 0.31 -2.45
C GLU A 123 -18.25 -0.74 -3.52
N LEU A 124 -17.26 -1.16 -4.31
CA LEU A 124 -17.43 -2.25 -5.29
C LEU A 124 -17.86 -3.55 -4.60
N PHE A 125 -17.25 -3.89 -3.46
CA PHE A 125 -17.63 -5.05 -2.66
C PHE A 125 -19.05 -4.93 -2.10
N ILE A 126 -19.41 -3.79 -1.51
CA ILE A 126 -20.73 -3.51 -0.96
C ILE A 126 -21.81 -3.62 -2.04
N ASN A 127 -21.52 -3.19 -3.26
CA ASN A 127 -22.45 -3.24 -4.38
C ASN A 127 -22.78 -4.67 -4.85
N LYS A 128 -22.03 -5.69 -4.40
CA LYS A 128 -22.40 -7.12 -4.59
C LYS A 128 -23.59 -7.54 -3.73
N PHE A 129 -23.84 -6.83 -2.63
CA PHE A 129 -24.95 -7.12 -1.72
C PHE A 129 -26.15 -6.24 -2.04
N THR A 130 -27.34 -6.78 -1.79
CA THR A 130 -28.61 -6.05 -1.91
C THR A 130 -29.40 -6.14 -0.60
N GLY A 131 -30.35 -5.21 -0.42
CA GLY A 131 -31.23 -5.16 0.75
C GLY A 131 -30.48 -5.00 2.08
N MET A 132 -30.93 -5.74 3.09
CA MET A 132 -30.45 -5.59 4.48
C MET A 132 -28.95 -5.85 4.66
N LYS A 133 -28.34 -6.71 3.85
CA LYS A 133 -26.90 -7.01 3.90
C LYS A 133 -26.08 -5.75 3.59
N LYS A 134 -26.45 -5.05 2.51
CA LYS A 134 -25.85 -3.78 2.09
C LYS A 134 -26.03 -2.71 3.16
N THR A 135 -27.25 -2.56 3.69
CA THR A 135 -27.56 -1.58 4.73
C THR A 135 -26.75 -1.82 6.00
N ILE A 136 -26.70 -3.06 6.50
CA ILE A 136 -25.93 -3.41 7.69
C ILE A 136 -24.44 -3.13 7.47
N PHE A 137 -23.89 -3.48 6.31
CA PHE A 137 -22.47 -3.27 6.04
C PHE A 137 -22.10 -1.79 5.96
N ARG A 138 -22.93 -0.94 5.34
CA ARG A 138 -22.71 0.51 5.34
C ARG A 138 -22.71 1.10 6.74
N LEU A 139 -23.67 0.71 7.58
CA LEU A 139 -23.73 1.15 8.98
C LEU A 139 -22.49 0.73 9.80
N ILE A 140 -21.88 -0.41 9.46
CA ILE A 140 -20.63 -0.86 10.08
C ILE A 140 -19.44 -0.06 9.55
N MET A 141 -19.34 0.17 8.24
CA MET A 141 -18.14 0.72 7.60
C MET A 141 -18.08 2.25 7.59
N GLU A 142 -19.21 2.91 7.38
CA GLU A 142 -19.29 4.37 7.27
C GLU A 142 -19.50 5.00 8.65
N GLU A 143 -20.33 4.40 9.49
CA GLU A 143 -20.75 4.97 10.79
C GLU A 143 -20.11 4.26 12.00
N ASN A 144 -19.38 3.16 11.79
CA ASN A 144 -18.71 2.38 12.83
C ASN A 144 -19.64 1.93 13.99
N LEU A 145 -20.91 1.66 13.68
CA LEU A 145 -21.91 1.32 14.69
C LEU A 145 -21.72 -0.10 15.25
N SER A 146 -22.00 -0.24 16.54
CA SER A 146 -22.04 -1.52 17.25
C SER A 146 -23.27 -2.36 16.87
N ASP A 147 -23.22 -3.66 17.19
CA ASP A 147 -24.36 -4.57 16.94
C ASP A 147 -25.65 -4.10 17.63
N ALA A 148 -25.54 -3.44 18.78
CA ALA A 148 -26.68 -2.93 19.53
C ALA A 148 -27.29 -1.70 18.85
N GLU A 149 -26.46 -0.77 18.37
CA GLU A 149 -26.90 0.44 17.69
C GLU A 149 -27.56 0.12 16.34
N ILE A 150 -26.97 -0.79 15.57
CA ILE A 150 -27.55 -1.25 14.30
C ILE A 150 -28.86 -2.00 14.55
N ALA A 151 -28.91 -2.85 15.58
CA ALA A 151 -30.12 -3.59 15.96
C ALA A 151 -31.27 -2.65 16.33
N ALA A 152 -30.99 -1.62 17.12
CA ALA A 152 -31.95 -0.58 17.48
C ALA A 152 -32.43 0.20 16.25
N ARG A 153 -31.50 0.60 15.36
CA ARG A 153 -31.81 1.40 14.17
C ARG A 153 -32.61 0.65 13.11
N LEU A 154 -32.36 -0.65 12.96
CA LEU A 154 -33.04 -1.49 11.97
C LEU A 154 -34.23 -2.26 12.54
N HIS A 155 -34.56 -2.06 13.82
CA HIS A 155 -35.58 -2.81 14.55
C HIS A 155 -35.41 -4.33 14.42
N LYS A 156 -34.17 -4.81 14.62
CA LYS A 156 -33.80 -6.24 14.57
C LYS A 156 -33.17 -6.69 15.88
N SER A 157 -33.08 -8.00 16.08
CA SER A 157 -32.36 -8.53 17.24
C SER A 157 -30.85 -8.36 17.10
N ARG A 158 -30.16 -8.07 18.21
CA ARG A 158 -28.70 -8.01 18.26
C ARG A 158 -28.04 -9.28 17.74
N GLN A 159 -28.62 -10.45 18.02
CA GLN A 159 -28.14 -11.74 17.51
C GLN A 159 -28.25 -11.87 15.99
N TYR A 160 -29.30 -11.32 15.37
CA TYR A 160 -29.42 -11.29 13.92
C TYR A 160 -28.33 -10.40 13.29
N ILE A 161 -28.11 -9.20 13.84
CA ILE A 161 -27.06 -8.30 13.37
C ILE A 161 -25.67 -8.95 13.53
N HIS A 162 -25.41 -9.57 14.68
CA HIS A 162 -24.15 -10.25 14.95
C HIS A 162 -23.84 -11.35 13.93
N ARG A 163 -24.82 -12.22 13.65
CA ARG A 163 -24.69 -13.27 12.62
C ARG A 163 -24.42 -12.67 11.25
N MET A 164 -25.11 -11.59 10.90
CA MET A 164 -24.93 -10.92 9.62
C MET A 164 -23.56 -10.25 9.49
N ARG A 165 -23.09 -9.57 10.56
CA ARG A 165 -21.75 -8.99 10.64
C ARG A 165 -20.68 -10.05 10.42
N LYS A 166 -20.79 -11.19 11.11
CA LYS A 166 -19.86 -12.31 10.95
C LYS A 166 -19.81 -12.80 9.50
N TYR A 167 -20.97 -13.07 8.90
CA TYR A 167 -21.08 -13.46 7.50
C TYR A 167 -20.42 -12.43 6.56
N LEU A 168 -20.70 -11.14 6.73
CA LEU A 168 -20.16 -10.10 5.86
C LEU A 168 -18.64 -9.92 6.02
N TYR A 169 -18.08 -10.12 7.22
CA TYR A 169 -16.63 -10.12 7.40
C TYR A 169 -15.95 -11.34 6.78
N ASP A 170 -16.59 -12.50 6.81
CA ASP A 170 -16.06 -13.69 6.16
C ASP A 170 -16.06 -13.52 4.63
N GLU A 171 -17.13 -12.96 4.04
CA GLU A 171 -17.17 -12.60 2.61
C GLU A 171 -16.11 -11.54 2.24
N LEU A 172 -15.89 -10.54 3.10
CA LEU A 172 -14.86 -9.53 2.87
C LEU A 172 -13.45 -10.14 2.89
N ARG A 173 -13.20 -11.08 3.80
CA ARG A 173 -11.92 -11.79 3.87
C ARG A 173 -11.65 -12.60 2.60
N GLU A 174 -12.66 -13.26 2.05
CA GLU A 174 -12.52 -14.00 0.79
C GLU A 174 -12.30 -13.04 -0.39
N TYR A 175 -12.98 -11.89 -0.41
CA TYR A 175 -12.76 -10.87 -1.45
C TYR A 175 -11.35 -10.26 -1.44
N ILE A 176 -10.73 -10.13 -0.26
CA ILE A 176 -9.36 -9.61 -0.15
C ILE A 176 -8.31 -10.67 -0.57
N LYS A 177 -8.66 -11.96 -0.53
CA LYS A 177 -7.76 -13.05 -0.94
C LYS A 177 -7.79 -13.33 -2.45
N SER A 178 -8.85 -12.92 -3.15
CA SER A 178 -9.04 -13.10 -4.59
C SER A 178 -8.34 -12.03 -5.41
#